data_AF-X1A2U4-F1
#
_entry.id   AF-X1A2U4-F1
#
_cell.length_a   1.000
_cell.length_b   1.000
_cell.length_c   1.000
_cell.angle_alpha   90.00
_cell.angle_beta   90.00
_cell.angle_gamma   90.00
#
_symmetry.space_group_name_H-M   'P 1'
#
loop_
_entity.id
_entity.type
_entity.pdbx_description
1 polymer ?
#
loop_
_entity_poly.entity_id
_entity_poly.type
_entity_poly.pdbx_seq_one_letter_code
_entity_poly.pdbx_strand_id
1 'polypeptide(L)'
;MRHILLPIFVVRPYERGIRETFGKYSKFIKPGLGFQIPIVQIIRVRDVREHTMDIAPQSVITKDNVEINVDGVMWVRPNPDEESIKRTFYSIDDWKRAIIQLAMTNLRQEFGDLTLDESLIAREKIAENLQRVLNTFAVEWGLIVSKVEIISGN
;
A
#
# COMPACT_ATOMS: atom_id res chain seq x y z
N MET A 1 -1.35 0.53 -12.90
CA MET A 1 -0.39 -0.49 -13.38
C MET A 1 -0.04 -0.12 -14.82
N ARG A 2 1.23 -0.25 -15.27
CA ARG A 2 1.57 0.01 -16.68
C ARG A 2 1.79 -1.31 -17.41
N HIS A 3 1.06 -1.50 -18.52
CA HIS A 3 1.26 -2.59 -19.46
C HIS A 3 2.22 -2.14 -20.56
N ILE A 4 3.14 -3.00 -20.93
CA ILE A 4 4.05 -2.77 -22.05
C ILE A 4 3.53 -3.57 -23.24
N LEU A 5 3.30 -2.90 -24.37
CA LEU A 5 2.77 -3.52 -25.59
C LEU A 5 3.82 -3.60 -26.71
N LEU A 6 4.84 -2.74 -26.66
CA LEU A 6 5.89 -2.68 -27.67
C LEU A 6 6.88 -3.86 -27.49
N PRO A 7 7.45 -4.41 -28.59
CA PRO A 7 8.43 -5.48 -28.51
C PRO A 7 9.72 -5.05 -27.80
N ILE A 8 10.17 -3.82 -28.08
CA ILE A 8 11.32 -3.19 -27.42
C ILE A 8 10.79 -2.10 -26.51
N PHE A 9 11.26 -2.07 -25.27
CA PHE A 9 10.82 -1.11 -24.27
C PHE A 9 11.92 -0.82 -23.25
N VAL A 10 11.75 0.26 -22.51
CA VAL A 10 12.65 0.62 -21.41
C VAL A 10 11.87 0.66 -20.10
N VAL A 11 12.37 -0.07 -19.12
CA VAL A 11 11.86 -0.05 -17.74
C VAL A 11 12.62 1.02 -16.97
N ARG A 12 11.88 1.92 -16.32
CA ARG A 12 12.50 3.06 -15.62
C ARG A 12 13.23 2.58 -14.36
N PRO A 13 14.24 3.32 -13.85
CA PRO A 13 14.99 2.95 -12.65
C PRO A 13 14.13 2.64 -11.42
N TYR A 14 13.01 3.37 -11.29
CA TYR A 14 12.04 3.23 -10.21
C TYR A 14 10.95 2.19 -10.46
N GLU A 15 11.06 1.39 -11.52
CA GLU A 15 10.09 0.35 -11.86
C GLU A 15 10.67 -1.04 -11.68
N ARG A 16 9.83 -1.97 -11.25
CA ARG A 16 10.07 -3.41 -11.30
C ARG A 16 8.87 -4.08 -11.94
N GLY A 17 9.08 -5.20 -12.59
CA GLY A 17 7.99 -5.86 -13.30
C GLY A 17 8.07 -7.37 -13.28
N ILE A 18 7.01 -7.95 -13.81
CA ILE A 18 6.90 -9.36 -14.12
C ILE A 18 6.68 -9.53 -15.61
N ARG A 19 7.16 -10.64 -16.14
CA ARG A 19 6.83 -11.13 -17.46
C ARG A 19 6.01 -12.39 -17.34
N GLU A 20 4.91 -12.42 -18.06
CA GLU A 20 4.06 -13.58 -18.23
C GLU A 20 4.18 -14.09 -19.65
N THR A 21 4.28 -15.40 -19.80
CA THR A 21 4.32 -16.08 -21.11
C THR A 21 3.16 -17.06 -21.13
N PHE A 22 2.25 -16.93 -22.10
CA PHE A 22 1.01 -17.74 -22.16
C PHE A 22 0.21 -17.74 -20.85
N GLY A 23 0.15 -16.59 -20.17
CA GLY A 23 -0.60 -16.43 -18.91
C GLY A 23 0.07 -16.99 -17.65
N LYS A 24 1.31 -17.50 -17.75
CA LYS A 24 2.08 -17.99 -16.59
C LYS A 24 3.26 -17.08 -16.29
N TYR A 25 3.57 -16.92 -15.00
CA TYR A 25 4.79 -16.23 -14.57
C TYR A 25 6.03 -16.85 -15.22
N SER A 26 6.88 -16.01 -15.81
CA SER A 26 8.10 -16.45 -16.49
C SER A 26 9.36 -15.82 -15.94
N LYS A 27 9.36 -14.51 -15.61
CA LYS A 27 10.58 -13.81 -15.24
C LYS A 27 10.33 -12.50 -14.50
N PHE A 28 11.25 -12.16 -13.58
CA PHE A 28 11.37 -10.85 -12.97
C PHE A 28 12.10 -9.85 -13.86
N ILE A 29 11.54 -8.65 -13.99
CA ILE A 29 12.03 -7.58 -14.85
C ILE A 29 12.63 -6.45 -14.00
N LYS A 30 13.93 -6.21 -14.24
CA LYS A 30 14.71 -5.11 -13.66
C LYS A 30 14.73 -3.88 -14.60
N PRO A 31 15.13 -2.69 -14.12
CA PRO A 31 15.29 -1.51 -14.97
C PRO A 31 16.26 -1.72 -16.12
N GLY A 32 16.04 -0.98 -17.21
CA GLY A 32 16.86 -1.01 -18.41
C GLY A 32 16.09 -1.39 -19.67
N LEU A 33 16.84 -1.65 -20.73
CA LEU A 33 16.30 -2.09 -22.01
C LEU A 33 15.78 -3.53 -21.90
N GLY A 34 14.56 -3.73 -22.36
CA GLY A 34 13.90 -5.02 -22.38
C GLY A 34 13.36 -5.37 -23.76
N PHE A 35 13.17 -6.67 -23.96
CA PHE A 35 12.54 -7.23 -25.15
C PHE A 35 11.42 -8.19 -24.74
N GLN A 36 10.29 -8.12 -25.43
CA GLN A 36 9.19 -9.06 -25.31
C GLN A 36 8.71 -9.50 -26.69
N ILE A 37 8.24 -10.74 -26.76
CA ILE A 37 7.56 -11.28 -27.93
C ILE A 37 6.08 -10.86 -27.84
N PRO A 38 5.59 -9.98 -28.74
CA PRO A 38 4.20 -9.57 -28.73
C PRO A 38 3.25 -10.78 -28.79
N ILE A 39 2.03 -10.62 -28.30
CA ILE A 39 0.95 -11.64 -28.28
C ILE A 39 1.20 -12.76 -27.25
N VAL A 40 2.41 -13.30 -27.19
CA VAL A 40 2.76 -14.43 -26.32
C VAL A 40 3.19 -13.96 -24.93
N GLN A 41 3.88 -12.83 -24.86
CA GLN A 41 4.41 -12.26 -23.63
C GLN A 41 3.68 -10.98 -23.24
N ILE A 42 3.43 -10.84 -21.94
CA ILE A 42 2.86 -9.64 -21.34
C ILE A 42 3.80 -9.20 -20.22
N ILE A 43 4.21 -7.93 -20.27
CA ILE A 43 5.01 -7.33 -19.21
C ILE A 43 4.19 -6.29 -18.46
N ARG A 44 4.16 -6.46 -17.14
CA ARG A 44 3.47 -5.57 -16.21
C ARG A 44 4.49 -5.00 -15.25
N VAL A 45 4.49 -3.68 -15.07
CA VAL A 45 5.43 -2.98 -14.17
C VAL A 45 4.69 -2.24 -13.05
N ARG A 46 5.33 -2.19 -11.88
CA ARG A 46 4.95 -1.39 -10.71
C ARG A 46 6.04 -0.36 -10.42
N ASP A 47 5.58 0.80 -9.94
CA ASP A 47 6.43 1.82 -9.36
C ASP A 47 6.77 1.43 -7.92
N VAL A 48 8.06 1.35 -7.60
CA VAL A 48 8.56 0.97 -6.27
C VAL A 48 8.89 2.16 -5.37
N ARG A 49 8.62 3.39 -5.83
CA ARG A 49 8.73 4.58 -4.98
C ARG A 49 7.68 4.56 -3.87
N GLU A 50 7.89 5.42 -2.87
CA GLU A 50 6.87 5.69 -1.87
C GLU A 50 5.66 6.39 -2.48
N HIS A 51 4.50 5.89 -2.12
CA HIS A 51 3.22 6.50 -2.42
C HIS A 51 2.69 7.06 -1.11
N THR A 52 2.49 8.37 -1.08
CA THR A 52 1.73 9.04 -0.03
C THR A 52 0.25 8.78 -0.27
N MET A 53 -0.46 8.37 0.77
CA MET A 53 -1.86 7.99 0.70
C MET A 53 -2.62 8.63 1.86
N ASP A 54 -3.66 9.38 1.54
CA ASP A 54 -4.50 10.03 2.53
C ASP A 54 -5.52 9.01 3.09
N ILE A 55 -5.67 9.01 4.41
CA ILE A 55 -6.72 8.28 5.13
C ILE A 55 -7.87 9.26 5.31
N ALA A 56 -8.99 8.98 4.64
CA ALA A 56 -10.15 9.86 4.68
C ALA A 56 -10.70 10.00 6.12
N PRO A 57 -11.17 11.19 6.53
CA PRO A 57 -11.74 11.41 7.85
C PRO A 57 -12.82 10.42 8.23
N GLN A 58 -12.74 9.89 9.46
CA GLN A 58 -13.71 8.98 10.04
C GLN A 58 -14.34 9.64 11.28
N SER A 59 -15.67 9.65 11.37
CA SER A 59 -16.38 9.95 12.61
C SER A 59 -16.32 8.72 13.52
N VAL A 60 -15.87 8.92 14.75
CA VAL A 60 -15.72 7.89 15.78
C VAL A 60 -16.36 8.40 17.06
N ILE A 61 -17.15 7.55 17.70
CA ILE A 61 -17.68 7.82 19.05
C ILE A 61 -16.70 7.19 20.04
N THR A 62 -16.13 8.02 20.89
CA THR A 62 -15.21 7.62 21.96
C THR A 62 -15.94 6.87 23.09
N LYS A 63 -15.17 6.26 23.99
CA LYS A 63 -15.69 5.52 25.13
C LYS A 63 -16.55 6.36 26.09
N ASP A 64 -16.29 7.66 26.16
CA ASP A 64 -17.04 8.66 26.93
C ASP A 64 -18.16 9.34 26.13
N ASN A 65 -18.55 8.76 24.98
CA ASN A 65 -19.68 9.17 24.15
C ASN A 65 -19.51 10.59 23.54
N VAL A 66 -18.28 10.93 23.17
CA VAL A 66 -17.96 12.14 22.40
C VAL A 66 -17.70 11.74 20.94
N GLU A 67 -18.27 12.49 20.01
CA GLU A 67 -17.99 12.31 18.59
C GLU A 67 -16.75 13.12 18.19
N ILE A 68 -15.75 12.46 17.60
CA ILE A 68 -14.53 13.08 17.09
C ILE A 68 -14.29 12.68 15.63
N ASN A 69 -13.62 13.56 14.88
CA ASN A 69 -13.18 13.26 13.51
C ASN A 69 -11.68 12.98 13.49
N VAL A 70 -11.32 11.82 12.95
CA VAL A 70 -9.93 11.37 12.91
C VAL A 70 -9.50 11.03 11.49
N ASP A 71 -8.33 11.54 11.09
CA ASP A 71 -7.74 11.36 9.78
C ASP A 71 -6.21 11.21 9.86
N GLY A 72 -5.58 10.92 8.72
CA GLY A 72 -4.15 10.74 8.68
C GLY A 72 -3.59 10.53 7.29
N VAL A 73 -2.27 10.30 7.23
CA VAL A 73 -1.53 10.03 6.00
C VAL A 73 -0.61 8.85 6.24
N MET A 74 -0.45 7.99 5.24
CA MET A 74 0.51 6.90 5.27
C MET A 74 1.41 6.91 4.05
N TRP A 75 2.61 6.36 4.22
CA TRP A 75 3.57 6.13 3.15
C TRP A 75 3.73 4.63 2.94
N VAL A 76 3.42 4.17 1.74
CA VAL A 76 3.45 2.75 1.38
C VAL A 76 4.20 2.58 0.06
N ARG A 77 5.03 1.54 -0.04
CA ARG A 77 5.69 1.16 -1.29
C ARG A 77 5.73 -0.35 -1.50
N PRO A 78 5.70 -0.81 -2.75
CA PRO A 78 6.13 -2.17 -3.07
C PRO A 78 7.59 -2.40 -2.66
N ASN A 79 7.89 -3.58 -2.11
CA ASN A 79 9.27 -3.99 -1.89
C ASN A 79 9.89 -4.40 -3.24
N PRO A 80 11.08 -3.89 -3.65
CA PRO A 80 11.61 -4.10 -4.99
C PRO A 80 12.17 -5.50 -5.29
N ASP A 81 12.08 -6.46 -4.37
CA ASP A 81 12.49 -7.84 -4.62
C ASP A 81 11.48 -8.59 -5.51
N GLU A 82 11.94 -9.70 -6.10
CA GLU A 82 11.15 -10.46 -7.08
C GLU A 82 9.83 -11.00 -6.50
N GLU A 83 9.87 -11.57 -5.30
CA GLU A 83 8.72 -12.23 -4.69
C GLU A 83 7.66 -11.20 -4.27
N SER A 84 8.08 -10.09 -3.66
CA SER A 84 7.16 -9.01 -3.31
C SER A 84 6.53 -8.36 -4.53
N ILE A 85 7.30 -8.09 -5.58
CA ILE A 85 6.73 -7.54 -6.83
C ILE A 85 5.73 -8.51 -7.43
N LYS A 86 6.04 -9.81 -7.45
CA LYS A 86 5.10 -10.84 -7.88
C LYS A 86 3.80 -10.82 -7.07
N ARG A 87 3.87 -10.72 -5.74
CA ARG A 87 2.69 -10.59 -4.86
C ARG A 87 1.83 -9.36 -5.20
N THR A 88 2.44 -8.23 -5.55
CA THR A 88 1.67 -7.01 -5.94
C THR A 88 0.83 -7.17 -7.21
N PHE A 89 1.04 -8.24 -7.99
CA PHE A 89 0.29 -8.55 -9.21
C PHE A 89 -0.68 -9.72 -9.06
N TYR A 90 -0.46 -10.59 -8.07
CA TYR A 90 -1.16 -11.87 -7.95
C TYR A 90 -1.90 -12.05 -6.62
N SER A 91 -1.45 -11.38 -5.55
CA SER A 91 -2.06 -11.50 -4.22
C SER A 91 -3.15 -10.46 -3.97
N ILE A 92 -3.16 -9.35 -4.73
CA ILE A 92 -4.12 -8.26 -4.57
C ILE A 92 -4.32 -7.52 -5.89
N ASP A 93 -5.57 -7.12 -6.17
CA ASP A 93 -5.92 -6.38 -7.38
C ASP A 93 -5.54 -4.89 -7.25
N ASP A 94 -6.20 -4.19 -6.33
CA ASP A 94 -5.94 -2.79 -5.97
C ASP A 94 -5.43 -2.67 -4.53
N TRP A 95 -4.11 -2.81 -4.39
CA TRP A 95 -3.45 -2.63 -3.11
C TRP A 95 -3.61 -1.23 -2.51
N LYS A 96 -3.76 -0.20 -3.35
CA LYS A 96 -3.90 1.18 -2.88
C LYS A 96 -5.22 1.35 -2.14
N ARG A 97 -6.30 0.87 -2.75
CA ARG A 97 -7.61 0.87 -2.11
C ARG A 97 -7.63 -0.03 -0.87
N ALA A 98 -7.07 -1.23 -0.96
CA ALA A 98 -7.10 -2.20 0.12
C ALA A 98 -6.40 -1.69 1.40
N ILE A 99 -5.21 -1.10 1.27
CA ILE A 99 -4.46 -0.60 2.43
C ILE A 99 -5.14 0.61 3.09
N ILE A 100 -5.75 1.51 2.30
CA ILE A 100 -6.51 2.65 2.82
C ILE A 100 -7.74 2.17 3.60
N GLN A 101 -8.48 1.19 3.08
CA GLN A 101 -9.64 0.61 3.77
C GLN A 101 -9.24 -0.08 5.08
N LEU A 102 -8.12 -0.81 5.07
CA LEU A 102 -7.60 -1.45 6.27
C LEU A 102 -7.21 -0.40 7.32
N ALA A 103 -6.58 0.70 6.90
CA ALA A 103 -6.23 1.79 7.80
C ALA A 103 -7.45 2.48 8.40
N MET A 104 -8.46 2.83 7.60
CA MET A 104 -9.70 3.42 8.11
C MET A 104 -10.40 2.52 9.14
N THR A 105 -10.42 1.21 8.90
CA THR A 105 -11.06 0.23 9.79
C THR A 105 -10.32 0.13 11.14
N ASN A 106 -9.00 -0.01 11.10
CA ASN A 106 -8.19 -0.12 12.33
C ASN A 106 -8.16 1.20 13.10
N LEU A 107 -8.07 2.33 12.39
CA LEU A 107 -8.08 3.66 13.02
C LEU A 107 -9.40 3.89 13.78
N ARG A 108 -10.55 3.54 13.19
CA ARG A 108 -11.84 3.59 13.88
C ARG A 108 -11.87 2.75 15.16
N GLN A 109 -11.30 1.54 15.12
CA GLN A 109 -11.29 0.63 16.27
C GLN A 109 -10.41 1.18 17.40
N GLU A 110 -9.19 1.61 17.09
CA GLU A 110 -8.24 2.13 18.08
C GLU A 110 -8.77 3.39 18.79
N PHE A 111 -9.42 4.31 18.07
CA PHE A 111 -9.99 5.52 18.66
C PHE A 111 -11.30 5.28 19.41
N GLY A 112 -12.08 4.27 19.05
CA GLY A 112 -13.36 3.95 19.73
C GLY A 112 -13.17 3.41 21.15
N ASP A 113 -12.01 2.79 21.44
CA ASP A 113 -11.69 2.23 22.75
C ASP A 113 -11.13 3.26 23.75
N LEU A 114 -10.87 4.48 23.29
CA LEU A 114 -10.29 5.58 24.07
C LEU A 114 -11.34 6.63 24.44
N THR A 115 -11.12 7.34 25.53
CA THR A 115 -11.80 8.61 25.85
C THR A 115 -11.25 9.77 24.99
N LEU A 116 -11.95 10.92 24.95
CA LEU A 116 -11.47 12.10 24.22
C LEU A 116 -10.06 12.51 24.63
N ASP A 117 -9.80 12.66 25.93
CA ASP A 117 -8.49 13.11 26.44
C ASP A 117 -7.37 12.11 26.13
N GLU A 118 -7.65 10.81 26.28
CA GLU A 118 -6.69 9.76 25.93
C GLU A 118 -6.36 9.77 24.44
N SER A 119 -7.35 10.03 23.58
CA SER A 119 -7.17 10.08 22.13
C SER A 119 -6.21 11.19 21.67
N LEU A 120 -6.19 12.32 22.40
CA LEU A 120 -5.30 13.45 22.10
C LEU A 120 -3.84 13.13 22.43
N ILE A 121 -3.60 12.42 23.54
CA ILE A 121 -2.27 12.04 24.00
C ILE A 121 -1.74 10.82 23.24
N ALA A 122 -2.62 9.89 22.85
CA ALA A 122 -2.24 8.61 22.28
C ALA A 122 -1.89 8.65 20.78
N ARG A 123 -2.01 9.79 20.09
CA ARG A 123 -1.84 9.88 18.62
C ARG A 123 -0.56 9.22 18.10
N GLU A 124 0.58 9.51 18.71
CA GLU A 124 1.87 8.90 18.31
C GLU A 124 1.87 7.38 18.51
N LYS A 125 1.39 6.93 19.67
CA LYS A 125 1.29 5.50 20.00
C LYS A 125 0.33 4.75 19.05
N ILE A 126 -0.79 5.37 18.69
CA ILE A 126 -1.75 4.81 17.73
C ILE A 126 -1.12 4.76 16.35
N ALA A 127 -0.41 5.80 15.91
CA ALA A 127 0.26 5.81 14.62
C ALA A 127 1.29 4.67 14.49
N GLU A 128 2.10 4.44 15.53
CA GLU A 128 3.04 3.31 15.59
C GLU A 128 2.33 1.95 15.59
N ASN A 129 1.25 1.82 16.35
CA ASN A 129 0.47 0.59 16.40
C ASN A 129 -0.18 0.28 15.05
N LEU A 130 -0.83 1.29 14.46
CA LEU A 130 -1.46 1.22 13.15
C LEU A 130 -0.44 0.87 12.07
N GLN A 131 0.75 1.48 12.07
CA GLN A 131 1.82 1.10 11.15
C GLN A 131 2.16 -0.40 11.27
N ARG A 132 2.31 -0.92 12.49
CA ARG A 132 2.66 -2.33 12.74
C ARG A 132 1.58 -3.28 12.24
N VAL A 133 0.32 -2.98 12.56
CA VAL A 133 -0.83 -3.79 12.14
C VAL A 133 -0.96 -3.78 10.63
N LEU A 134 -0.95 -2.60 10.00
CA LEU A 134 -1.04 -2.47 8.55
C LEU A 134 0.11 -3.19 7.84
N ASN A 135 1.34 -3.07 8.36
CA ASN A 135 2.49 -3.73 7.74
C ASN A 135 2.38 -5.26 7.77
N THR A 136 1.69 -5.84 8.76
CA THR A 136 1.48 -7.29 8.85
C THR A 136 0.72 -7.82 7.64
N PHE A 137 -0.36 -7.14 7.24
CA PHE A 137 -1.13 -7.50 6.04
C PHE A 137 -0.44 -7.07 4.75
N ALA A 138 0.20 -5.89 4.76
CA ALA A 138 0.86 -5.32 3.58
C ALA A 138 1.97 -6.24 3.02
N VAL A 139 2.68 -6.98 3.88
CA VAL A 139 3.72 -7.94 3.47
C VAL A 139 3.16 -9.11 2.63
N GLU A 140 1.93 -9.54 2.89
CA GLU A 140 1.27 -10.58 2.07
C GLU A 140 1.02 -10.11 0.63
N TRP A 141 0.88 -8.79 0.46
CA TRP A 141 0.72 -8.12 -0.83
C TRP A 141 2.05 -7.65 -1.44
N GLY A 142 3.18 -7.90 -0.78
CA GLY A 142 4.51 -7.48 -1.24
C GLY A 142 4.79 -5.98 -1.04
N LEU A 143 4.14 -5.37 -0.05
CA LEU A 143 4.25 -3.95 0.28
C LEU A 143 4.96 -3.74 1.61
N ILE A 144 5.42 -2.52 1.84
CA ILE A 144 5.99 -2.04 3.08
C ILE A 144 5.28 -0.74 3.45
N VAL A 145 4.77 -0.68 4.69
CA VAL A 145 4.23 0.55 5.29
C VAL A 145 5.35 1.26 6.03
N SER A 146 5.89 2.31 5.43
CA SER A 146 7.07 3.01 5.93
C SER A 146 6.77 3.91 7.12
N LYS A 147 5.62 4.60 7.10
CA LYS A 147 5.21 5.54 8.14
C LYS A 147 3.70 5.76 8.10
N VAL A 148 3.13 6.05 9.25
CA VAL A 148 1.76 6.55 9.41
C VAL A 148 1.81 7.80 10.28
N GLU A 149 1.06 8.83 9.92
CA GLU A 149 0.87 10.05 10.69
C GLU A 149 -0.62 10.33 10.85
N ILE A 150 -1.02 10.85 12.01
CA ILE A 150 -2.39 11.27 12.32
C ILE A 150 -2.42 12.79 12.30
N ILE A 151 -3.30 13.40 11.49
CA ILE A 151 -3.29 14.85 11.24
C ILE A 151 -4.27 15.57 12.15
N SER A 152 -5.53 15.16 12.16
CA SER A 152 -6.61 15.78 12.92
C SER A 152 -7.28 14.77 13.87
N GLY A 153 -7.68 15.30 15.02
CA GLY A 153 -8.45 14.64 16.07
C GLY A 153 -9.14 15.74 16.89
N ASN A 154 -9.87 16.61 16.18
CA ASN A 154 -10.65 17.71 16.74
C ASN A 154 -12.14 17.41 16.62
#